data_AF-A0A1R1JYL9-F1
#
_entry.id   AF-A0A1R1JYL9-F1
#
_cell.length_a   1.000
_cell.length_b   1.000
_cell.length_c   1.000
_cell.angle_alpha   90.00
_cell.angle_beta   90.00
_cell.angle_gamma   90.00
#
_symmetry.space_group_name_H-M   'P 1'
#
loop_
_entity.id
_entity.type
_entity.pdbx_description
1 polymer ?
#
loop_
_entity_poly.entity_id
_entity_poly.type
_entity_poly.pdbx_seq_one_letter_code
_entity_poly.pdbx_strand_id
1 'polypeptide(L)'
;MRLPRKPRGLSAAGLGAVLLALAGCGSSPPANITLDSPTAGTATPEKIGDLATERIKWASNKPDCKGDCPRIEIDSVAFPGIPKLSALVDHVLAYMTGTDANRRGPYETLSEYTQYFWSTARPRDATYFKASVKDTIGDIVSIELHTEQFLTGAAHGIPATQYLNWERSRGRVMALDEALIPGRRAEYVAALRQAHAKWLAGNADARRDPAAYNKMWPFQESDNFALTRDGIVVKYDAYSIAPYSHGEPELTIPYADLRGILKPELLPKT
;
A
#
# COMPACT_ATOMS: atom_id res chain seq x y z
N MET A 1 27.42 73.51 55.15
CA MET A 1 27.57 72.25 55.91
C MET A 1 27.88 71.13 54.92
N ARG A 2 28.82 70.25 55.28
CA ARG A 2 29.61 69.32 54.45
C ARG A 2 28.81 68.21 53.72
N LEU A 3 29.17 67.93 52.46
CA LEU A 3 29.15 66.61 51.79
C LEU A 3 30.09 65.60 52.52
N PRO A 4 30.24 64.30 52.15
CA PRO A 4 29.43 63.35 51.36
C PRO A 4 29.33 61.94 52.04
N ARG A 5 28.68 60.94 51.40
CA ARG A 5 29.27 59.59 51.14
C ARG A 5 28.33 58.63 50.38
N LYS A 6 28.81 58.13 49.24
CA LYS A 6 28.44 56.83 48.65
C LYS A 6 29.21 55.69 49.34
N PRO A 7 28.69 54.46 49.29
CA PRO A 7 29.36 53.39 48.53
C PRO A 7 28.35 52.61 47.64
N ARG A 8 28.67 52.25 46.38
CA ARG A 8 29.30 50.97 45.92
C ARG A 8 28.69 49.76 46.62
N GLY A 9 28.03 48.79 45.99
CA GLY A 9 27.75 48.44 44.59
C GLY A 9 27.24 47.00 44.60
N LEU A 10 26.57 46.53 43.53
CA LEU A 10 26.52 45.12 43.14
C LEU A 10 25.81 45.02 41.79
N SER A 11 26.58 44.64 40.79
CA SER A 11 26.10 44.20 39.48
C SER A 11 25.29 42.92 39.65
N ALA A 12 24.08 42.89 39.11
CA ALA A 12 23.41 41.65 38.76
C ALA A 12 23.03 41.74 37.28
N ALA A 13 23.85 41.11 36.45
CA ALA A 13 23.51 40.80 35.08
C ALA A 13 22.27 39.89 35.10
N GLY A 14 21.13 40.40 34.64
CA GLY A 14 19.97 39.57 34.37
C GLY A 14 20.28 38.67 33.18
N LEU A 15 20.59 37.40 33.44
CA LEU A 15 20.59 36.38 32.42
C LEU A 15 19.20 36.32 31.78
N GLY A 16 19.16 36.52 30.47
CA GLY A 16 17.98 36.24 29.66
C GLY A 16 17.64 34.75 29.77
N ALA A 17 16.49 34.45 30.38
CA ALA A 17 15.82 33.19 30.15
C ALA A 17 14.95 33.37 28.90
N VAL A 18 15.57 33.16 27.73
CA VAL A 18 14.80 32.86 26.52
C VAL A 18 14.16 31.50 26.77
N LEU A 19 12.88 31.52 27.13
CA LEU A 19 12.01 30.36 27.05
C LEU A 19 11.92 29.98 25.57
N LEU A 20 12.86 29.14 25.12
CA LEU A 20 12.70 28.34 23.93
C LEU A 20 11.52 27.41 24.20
N ALA A 21 10.33 27.86 23.77
CA ALA A 21 9.20 26.98 23.59
C ALA A 21 9.64 25.91 22.59
N LEU A 22 9.98 24.73 23.08
CA LEU A 22 10.03 23.52 22.29
C LEU A 22 8.61 23.31 21.77
N ALA A 23 8.36 23.80 20.56
CA ALA A 23 7.20 23.40 19.77
C ALA A 23 7.37 21.90 19.48
N GLY A 24 6.91 21.07 20.41
CA GLY A 24 6.68 19.67 20.12
C GLY A 24 5.69 19.63 18.97
N CYS A 25 6.09 19.07 17.84
CA CYS A 25 5.22 18.74 16.72
C CYS A 25 4.24 17.64 17.16
N GLY A 26 3.31 17.96 18.05
CA GLY A 26 2.08 17.22 18.22
C GLY A 26 1.10 17.73 17.18
N SER A 27 1.34 17.41 15.91
CA SER A 27 0.33 17.63 14.88
C SER A 27 -0.87 16.76 15.26
N SER A 28 -1.98 17.37 15.66
CA SER A 28 -3.26 16.66 15.75
C SER A 28 -3.46 15.87 14.46
N PRO A 29 -4.01 14.64 14.53
CA PRO A 29 -4.34 13.92 13.32
C PRO A 29 -5.19 14.84 12.43
N PRO A 30 -4.96 14.90 11.11
CA PRO A 30 -5.90 15.56 10.23
C PRO A 30 -7.28 14.93 10.49
N ALA A 31 -8.31 15.76 10.59
CA ALA A 31 -9.66 15.30 10.90
C ALA A 31 -10.20 14.28 9.86
N ASN A 32 -9.54 14.21 8.70
CA ASN A 32 -9.84 13.32 7.60
C ASN A 32 -8.54 12.92 6.86
N ILE A 33 -8.26 11.63 6.74
CA ILE A 33 -7.15 11.04 5.97
C ILE A 33 -7.62 10.38 4.66
N THR A 34 -8.90 10.51 4.32
CA THR A 34 -9.49 9.95 3.10
C THR A 34 -8.83 10.59 1.89
N LEU A 35 -8.33 9.77 0.96
CA LEU A 35 -7.45 10.23 -0.14
C LEU A 35 -8.10 11.18 -1.15
N ASP A 36 -9.43 11.29 -1.18
CA ASP A 36 -10.16 12.21 -2.07
C ASP A 36 -10.33 13.62 -1.47
N SER A 37 -9.82 13.84 -0.25
CA SER A 37 -10.04 15.07 0.52
C SER A 37 -8.78 15.96 0.56
N PRO A 38 -8.92 17.30 0.38
CA PRO A 38 -7.77 18.22 0.32
C PRO A 38 -7.00 18.40 1.65
N THR A 39 -7.45 17.76 2.73
CA THR A 39 -6.82 17.76 4.05
C THR A 39 -6.08 16.47 4.40
N ALA A 40 -5.97 15.52 3.46
CA ALA A 40 -5.39 14.20 3.70
C ALA A 40 -3.86 14.27 3.89
N GLY A 41 -3.41 14.12 5.14
CA GLY A 41 -1.99 13.97 5.48
C GLY A 41 -1.07 15.07 4.91
N THR A 42 0.23 14.77 4.81
CA THR A 42 1.16 15.62 4.06
C THR A 42 1.15 15.16 2.60
N ALA A 43 0.37 15.83 1.76
CA ALA A 43 0.30 15.57 0.33
C ALA A 43 1.50 16.21 -0.39
N THR A 44 2.26 15.41 -1.13
CA THR A 44 3.37 15.87 -1.97
C THR A 44 3.05 15.58 -3.43
N PRO A 45 2.90 16.62 -4.29
CA PRO A 45 2.67 16.42 -5.71
C PRO A 45 3.81 15.65 -6.37
N GLU A 46 3.45 14.70 -7.22
CA GLU A 46 4.36 13.87 -8.01
C GLU A 46 3.80 13.72 -9.44
N LYS A 47 4.67 13.35 -10.39
CA LYS A 47 4.27 13.09 -11.78
C LYS A 47 4.89 11.80 -12.27
N ILE A 48 4.06 10.86 -12.72
CA ILE A 48 4.47 9.56 -13.24
C ILE A 48 4.05 9.50 -14.72
N GLY A 49 5.02 9.74 -15.61
CA GLY A 49 4.73 9.89 -17.04
C GLY A 49 3.80 11.08 -17.30
N ASP A 50 2.59 10.78 -17.77
CA ASP A 50 1.52 11.76 -18.04
C ASP A 50 0.58 11.98 -16.83
N LEU A 51 0.68 11.13 -15.81
CA LEU A 51 -0.23 11.09 -14.66
C LEU A 51 0.25 12.02 -13.55
N ALA A 52 -0.61 12.96 -13.15
CA ALA A 52 -0.42 13.74 -11.94
C ALA A 52 -0.91 12.95 -10.72
N THR A 53 -0.06 12.84 -9.71
CA THR A 53 -0.33 12.11 -8.47
C THR A 53 0.02 12.96 -7.26
N GLU A 54 -0.51 12.60 -6.10
CA GLU A 54 -0.11 13.18 -4.82
C GLU A 54 0.23 12.04 -3.87
N ARG A 55 1.47 12.03 -3.38
CA ARG A 55 1.87 11.07 -2.36
C ARG A 55 1.39 11.54 -1.00
N ILE A 56 0.69 10.67 -0.29
CA ILE A 56 0.11 10.98 1.01
C ILE A 56 0.83 10.14 2.06
N LYS A 57 1.54 10.83 2.96
CA LYS A 57 2.15 10.21 4.14
C LYS A 57 1.45 10.65 5.40
N TRP A 58 1.11 9.65 6.22
CA TRP A 58 0.56 9.86 7.55
C TRP A 58 0.93 8.70 8.46
N ALA A 59 1.21 9.00 9.72
CA ALA A 59 1.41 7.98 10.74
C ALA A 59 0.91 8.51 12.08
N SER A 60 0.29 7.65 12.87
CA SER A 60 -0.16 8.01 14.22
C SER A 60 -0.17 6.79 15.14
N ASN A 61 0.10 7.04 16.41
CA ASN A 61 -0.28 6.14 17.48
C ASN A 61 -1.71 6.46 17.93
N LYS A 62 -2.37 5.52 18.61
CA LYS A 62 -3.70 5.77 19.20
C LYS A 62 -3.66 7.00 20.12
N PRO A 63 -4.59 7.98 19.95
CA PRO A 63 -4.66 9.15 20.83
C PRO A 63 -4.82 8.76 22.31
N ASP A 64 -4.23 9.59 23.18
CA ASP A 64 -4.24 9.46 24.65
C ASP A 64 -3.69 8.14 25.22
N CYS A 65 -3.06 7.32 24.38
CA CYS A 65 -2.40 6.10 24.80
C CYS A 65 -1.00 6.38 25.38
N LYS A 66 -0.59 5.59 26.38
CA LYS A 66 0.75 5.62 26.97
C LYS A 66 1.38 4.22 26.92
N GLY A 67 2.66 4.16 26.53
CA GLY A 67 3.42 2.91 26.44
C GLY A 67 3.22 2.20 25.09
N ASP A 68 2.78 0.95 25.17
CA ASP A 68 2.64 0.02 24.03
C ASP A 68 1.41 0.34 23.17
N CYS A 69 1.46 1.47 22.46
CA CYS A 69 0.30 2.00 21.76
C CYS A 69 0.05 1.36 20.40
N PRO A 70 -1.22 1.12 20.03
CA PRO A 70 -1.56 0.76 18.67
C PRO A 70 -1.10 1.82 17.67
N ARG A 71 -0.71 1.41 16.46
CA ARG A 71 -0.12 2.28 15.44
C ARG A 71 -0.74 2.08 14.07
N ILE A 72 -0.91 3.16 13.33
CA ILE A 72 -1.22 3.11 11.89
C ILE A 72 -0.18 3.93 11.13
N GLU A 73 0.24 3.42 9.97
CA GLU A 73 1.00 4.17 8.98
C GLU A 73 0.38 4.04 7.60
N ILE A 74 0.40 5.14 6.85
CA ILE A 74 -0.14 5.27 5.50
C ILE A 74 0.93 5.93 4.64
N ASP A 75 1.35 5.24 3.59
CA ASP A 75 2.18 5.77 2.49
C ASP A 75 1.44 5.47 1.17
N SER A 76 0.48 6.32 0.84
CA SER A 76 -0.47 6.09 -0.25
C SER A 76 -0.29 7.10 -1.39
N VAL A 77 -1.07 6.93 -2.44
CA VAL A 77 -1.11 7.80 -3.61
C VAL A 77 -2.55 8.21 -3.92
N ALA A 78 -2.76 9.50 -4.14
CA ALA A 78 -3.99 10.07 -4.67
C ALA A 78 -3.80 10.55 -6.11
N PHE A 79 -4.90 10.72 -6.82
CA PHE A 79 -4.97 11.13 -8.22
C PHE A 79 -5.89 12.36 -8.35
N PRO A 80 -5.35 13.59 -8.20
CA PRO A 80 -6.16 14.81 -8.23
C PRO A 80 -6.99 14.98 -9.51
N GLY A 81 -6.44 14.54 -10.65
CA GLY A 81 -7.14 14.55 -11.93
C GLY A 81 -8.15 13.40 -12.12
N ILE A 82 -8.20 12.44 -11.20
CA ILE A 82 -9.09 11.26 -11.26
C ILE A 82 -9.65 10.96 -9.85
N PRO A 83 -10.51 11.83 -9.27
CA PRO A 83 -10.96 11.69 -7.88
C PRO A 83 -11.62 10.34 -7.56
N LYS A 84 -12.34 9.75 -8.53
CA LYS A 84 -12.95 8.42 -8.40
C LYS A 84 -11.91 7.32 -8.14
N LEU A 85 -10.71 7.46 -8.71
CA LEU A 85 -9.61 6.54 -8.47
C LEU A 85 -8.99 6.74 -7.09
N SER A 86 -8.82 7.99 -6.62
CA SER A 86 -8.40 8.26 -5.24
C SER A 86 -9.34 7.63 -4.22
N ALA A 87 -10.66 7.83 -4.40
CA ALA A 87 -11.68 7.26 -3.53
C ALA A 87 -11.66 5.71 -3.58
N LEU A 88 -11.43 5.13 -4.76
CA LEU A 88 -11.30 3.68 -4.89
C LEU A 88 -10.05 3.14 -4.18
N VAL A 89 -8.90 3.80 -4.30
CA VAL A 89 -7.67 3.39 -3.59
C VAL A 89 -7.88 3.45 -2.08
N ASP A 90 -8.52 4.51 -1.58
CA ASP A 90 -8.86 4.66 -0.17
C ASP A 90 -9.74 3.50 0.33
N HIS A 91 -10.81 3.23 -0.43
CA HIS A 91 -11.76 2.16 -0.12
C HIS A 91 -11.11 0.78 -0.14
N VAL A 92 -10.34 0.45 -1.19
CA VAL A 92 -9.72 -0.88 -1.34
C VAL A 92 -8.66 -1.11 -0.26
N LEU A 93 -7.84 -0.10 0.08
CA LEU A 93 -6.89 -0.21 1.19
C LEU A 93 -7.62 -0.51 2.50
N ALA A 94 -8.69 0.22 2.82
CA ALA A 94 -9.48 -0.05 4.01
C ALA A 94 -10.08 -1.47 3.96
N TYR A 95 -10.67 -1.86 2.83
CA TYR A 95 -11.31 -3.16 2.63
C TYR A 95 -10.35 -4.35 2.86
N MET A 96 -9.09 -4.22 2.43
CA MET A 96 -8.04 -5.25 2.56
C MET A 96 -7.58 -5.53 4.00
N THR A 97 -8.10 -4.84 5.02
CA THR A 97 -7.76 -5.06 6.44
C THR A 97 -8.59 -6.17 7.10
N GLY A 98 -9.54 -6.76 6.38
CA GLY A 98 -10.31 -7.90 6.86
C GLY A 98 -9.50 -9.20 6.77
N THR A 99 -9.27 -9.88 7.90
CA THR A 99 -8.65 -11.22 7.92
C THR A 99 -9.61 -12.35 7.50
N ASP A 100 -10.89 -12.02 7.35
CA ASP A 100 -11.99 -12.87 6.86
C ASP A 100 -13.11 -11.93 6.34
N ALA A 101 -13.72 -12.27 5.20
CA ALA A 101 -14.85 -11.52 4.62
C ALA A 101 -16.02 -11.35 5.60
N ASN A 102 -16.20 -12.30 6.52
CA ASN A 102 -17.26 -12.27 7.54
C ASN A 102 -16.86 -11.49 8.81
N ARG A 103 -15.61 -11.03 8.91
CA ARG A 103 -15.08 -10.35 10.10
C ARG A 103 -14.64 -8.90 9.82
N ARG A 104 -14.96 -8.37 8.64
CA ARG A 104 -14.69 -6.96 8.31
C ARG A 104 -15.54 -6.05 9.20
N GLY A 105 -14.94 -5.00 9.75
CA GLY A 105 -15.66 -3.96 10.48
C GLY A 105 -16.49 -3.06 9.55
N PRO A 106 -17.36 -2.21 10.13
CA PRO A 106 -18.25 -1.32 9.38
C PRO A 106 -17.52 -0.04 8.91
N TYR A 107 -16.51 -0.19 8.06
CA TYR A 107 -15.74 0.93 7.51
C TYR A 107 -15.54 0.77 6.00
N GLU A 108 -15.63 1.87 5.28
CA GLU A 108 -15.51 1.94 3.82
C GLU A 108 -14.34 2.81 3.37
N THR A 109 -13.70 3.55 4.29
CA THR A 109 -12.58 4.46 4.03
C THR A 109 -11.43 4.27 5.03
N LEU A 110 -10.24 4.78 4.71
CA LEU A 110 -9.10 4.76 5.65
C LEU A 110 -9.40 5.54 6.93
N SER A 111 -10.13 6.65 6.82
CA SER A 111 -10.57 7.46 7.97
C SER A 111 -11.48 6.66 8.91
N GLU A 112 -12.49 5.97 8.36
CA GLU A 112 -13.40 5.13 9.15
C GLU A 112 -12.68 3.92 9.73
N TYR A 113 -11.80 3.28 8.95
CA TYR A 113 -10.94 2.20 9.45
C TYR A 113 -10.11 2.67 10.65
N THR A 114 -9.51 3.86 10.56
CA THR A 114 -8.68 4.43 11.63
C THR A 114 -9.49 4.62 12.91
N GLN A 115 -10.72 5.15 12.82
CA GLN A 115 -11.61 5.28 13.98
C GLN A 115 -11.99 3.92 14.57
N TYR A 116 -12.34 2.96 13.70
CA TYR A 116 -12.66 1.59 14.12
C TYR A 116 -11.47 0.92 14.81
N PHE A 117 -10.28 1.01 14.23
CA PHE A 117 -9.04 0.46 14.78
C PHE A 117 -8.73 1.07 16.15
N TRP A 118 -8.86 2.39 16.33
CA TRP A 118 -8.69 2.99 17.66
C TRP A 118 -9.67 2.49 18.71
N SER A 119 -10.88 2.09 18.30
CA SER A 119 -11.90 1.58 19.23
C SER A 119 -11.71 0.10 19.59
N THR A 120 -10.97 -0.67 18.79
CA THR A 120 -10.90 -2.14 18.91
C THR A 120 -9.49 -2.70 19.11
N ALA A 121 -8.45 -1.97 18.71
CA ALA A 121 -7.06 -2.44 18.72
C ALA A 121 -6.53 -2.70 20.13
N ARG A 122 -5.72 -3.75 20.26
CA ARG A 122 -4.98 -4.11 21.47
C ARG A 122 -3.65 -3.37 21.53
N PRO A 123 -3.05 -3.20 22.73
CA PRO A 123 -1.72 -2.62 22.86
C PRO A 123 -0.72 -3.33 21.95
N ARG A 124 0.05 -2.57 21.15
CA ARG A 124 1.01 -3.03 20.11
C ARG A 124 0.44 -3.51 18.77
N ASP A 125 -0.88 -3.49 18.57
CA ASP A 125 -1.42 -3.75 17.23
C ASP A 125 -0.92 -2.68 16.26
N ALA A 126 -0.59 -3.06 15.03
CA ALA A 126 -0.20 -2.11 14.00
C ALA A 126 -0.80 -2.46 12.63
N THR A 127 -1.13 -1.43 11.85
CA THR A 127 -1.53 -1.59 10.45
C THR A 127 -0.75 -0.64 9.57
N TYR A 128 -0.14 -1.17 8.53
CA TYR A 128 0.62 -0.43 7.54
C TYR A 128 -0.11 -0.47 6.21
N PHE A 129 -0.30 0.68 5.57
CA PHE A 129 -0.91 0.82 4.27
C PHE A 129 0.08 1.40 3.28
N LYS A 130 0.13 0.81 2.09
CA LYS A 130 0.92 1.34 0.98
C LYS A 130 0.13 1.31 -0.31
N ALA A 131 0.16 2.39 -1.08
CA ALA A 131 -0.29 2.37 -2.46
C ALA A 131 0.70 3.10 -3.36
N SER A 132 0.90 2.57 -4.56
CA SER A 132 1.79 3.17 -5.56
C SER A 132 1.36 2.82 -6.98
N VAL A 133 1.65 3.70 -7.94
CA VAL A 133 1.48 3.38 -9.36
C VAL A 133 2.57 2.39 -9.76
N LYS A 134 2.17 1.18 -10.17
CA LYS A 134 3.08 0.12 -10.62
C LYS A 134 3.55 0.38 -12.05
N ASP A 135 2.64 0.75 -12.95
CA ASP A 135 2.99 1.17 -14.31
C ASP A 135 1.82 1.91 -15.00
N THR A 136 2.09 2.50 -16.16
CA THR A 136 1.06 3.09 -17.04
C THR A 136 1.24 2.58 -18.47
N ILE A 137 0.25 1.86 -19.00
CA ILE A 137 0.28 1.28 -20.35
C ILE A 137 -0.92 1.77 -21.15
N GLY A 138 -0.66 2.69 -22.08
CA GLY A 138 -1.72 3.32 -22.87
C GLY A 138 -2.76 3.99 -21.96
N ASP A 139 -3.99 3.51 -22.04
CA ASP A 139 -5.12 4.02 -21.24
C ASP A 139 -5.18 3.44 -19.81
N ILE A 140 -4.32 2.46 -19.48
CA ILE A 140 -4.36 1.76 -18.20
C ILE A 140 -3.37 2.35 -17.20
N VAL A 141 -3.84 2.62 -15.98
CA VAL A 141 -3.02 2.90 -14.80
C VAL A 141 -3.06 1.67 -13.90
N SER A 142 -1.93 0.99 -13.76
CA SER A 142 -1.79 -0.15 -12.86
C SER A 142 -1.31 0.33 -11.50
N ILE A 143 -2.02 -0.04 -10.44
CA ILE A 143 -1.75 0.40 -9.05
C ILE A 143 -1.53 -0.84 -8.20
N GLU A 144 -0.52 -0.79 -7.35
CA GLU A 144 -0.28 -1.75 -6.30
C GLU A 144 -0.74 -1.18 -4.96
N LEU A 145 -1.61 -1.91 -4.28
CA LEU A 145 -2.16 -1.59 -2.97
C LEU A 145 -1.75 -2.73 -2.04
N HIS A 146 -1.24 -2.37 -0.88
CA HIS A 146 -0.72 -3.33 0.09
C HIS A 146 -1.14 -2.93 1.49
N THR A 147 -1.51 -3.93 2.30
CA THR A 147 -1.73 -3.80 3.72
C THR A 147 -0.87 -4.82 4.47
N GLU A 148 -0.37 -4.46 5.64
CA GLU A 148 0.25 -5.40 6.57
C GLU A 148 -0.26 -5.16 7.99
N GLN A 149 -0.86 -6.18 8.59
CA GLN A 149 -1.42 -6.11 9.95
C GLN A 149 -0.58 -6.93 10.93
N PHE A 150 -0.09 -6.29 11.98
CA PHE A 150 0.53 -6.94 13.12
C PHE A 150 -0.45 -6.96 14.28
N LEU A 151 -0.93 -8.15 14.63
CA LEU A 151 -1.82 -8.33 15.77
C LEU A 151 -1.02 -8.80 16.98
N THR A 152 -1.36 -8.27 18.14
CA THR A 152 -0.65 -8.55 19.39
C THR A 152 -0.74 -10.02 19.75
N GLY A 153 0.43 -10.66 19.88
CA GLY A 153 0.57 -12.08 20.12
C GLY A 153 0.63 -12.94 18.85
N ALA A 154 0.47 -12.37 17.66
CA ALA A 154 0.75 -13.06 16.40
C ALA A 154 2.26 -13.30 16.22
N ALA A 155 2.60 -14.39 15.53
CA ALA A 155 3.99 -14.73 15.24
C ALA A 155 4.64 -13.81 14.19
N HIS A 156 3.86 -13.29 13.25
CA HIS A 156 4.29 -12.40 12.16
C HIS A 156 3.12 -11.51 11.68
N GLY A 157 3.40 -10.61 10.74
CA GLY A 157 2.39 -9.75 10.10
C GLY A 157 1.50 -10.53 9.14
N ILE A 158 0.31 -10.01 8.87
CA ILE A 158 -0.65 -10.55 7.91
C ILE A 158 -0.68 -9.59 6.72
N PRO A 159 0.03 -9.91 5.62
CA PRO A 159 0.04 -9.08 4.43
C PRO A 159 -1.17 -9.37 3.54
N ALA A 160 -1.59 -8.37 2.79
CA ALA A 160 -2.45 -8.54 1.62
C ALA A 160 -2.03 -7.54 0.54
N THR A 161 -2.01 -7.97 -0.71
CA THR A 161 -1.73 -7.11 -1.86
C THR A 161 -2.80 -7.25 -2.92
N GLN A 162 -3.30 -6.14 -3.45
CA GLN A 162 -4.21 -6.12 -4.59
C GLN A 162 -3.64 -5.21 -5.67
N TYR A 163 -3.77 -5.66 -6.93
CA TYR A 163 -3.53 -4.84 -8.10
C TYR A 163 -4.85 -4.33 -8.67
N LEU A 164 -4.85 -3.06 -9.09
CA LEU A 164 -5.94 -2.45 -9.83
C LEU A 164 -5.43 -2.00 -11.20
N ASN A 165 -6.14 -2.38 -12.27
CA ASN A 165 -5.90 -1.89 -13.62
C ASN A 165 -6.99 -0.88 -13.97
N TRP A 166 -6.76 0.40 -13.70
CA TRP A 166 -7.75 1.46 -13.97
C TRP A 166 -7.70 1.89 -15.45
N GLU A 167 -8.81 1.70 -16.16
CA GLU A 167 -9.00 2.15 -17.55
C GLU A 167 -9.53 3.58 -17.55
N ARG A 168 -8.69 4.57 -17.93
CA ARG A 168 -9.04 6.00 -17.80
C ARG A 168 -10.24 6.36 -18.66
N SER A 169 -10.31 5.85 -19.90
CA SER A 169 -11.39 6.12 -20.84
C SER A 169 -12.76 5.61 -20.38
N ARG A 170 -12.80 4.53 -19.59
CA ARG A 170 -14.03 3.97 -19.01
C ARG A 170 -14.28 4.39 -17.57
N GLY A 171 -13.30 4.96 -16.89
CA GLY A 171 -13.40 5.41 -15.50
C GLY A 171 -13.73 4.27 -14.52
N ARG A 172 -13.13 3.10 -14.72
CA ARG A 172 -13.31 1.91 -13.86
C ARG A 172 -12.11 0.97 -13.91
N VAL A 173 -12.09 0.01 -12.97
CA VAL A 173 -11.15 -1.12 -13.01
C VAL A 173 -11.54 -2.08 -14.13
N MET A 174 -10.53 -2.55 -14.86
CA MET A 174 -10.63 -3.61 -15.87
C MET A 174 -10.37 -4.96 -15.19
N ALA A 175 -11.32 -5.89 -15.34
CA ALA A 175 -11.13 -7.27 -14.87
C ALA A 175 -10.20 -8.04 -15.83
N LEU A 176 -9.57 -9.12 -15.34
CA LEU A 176 -8.66 -9.94 -16.15
C LEU A 176 -9.33 -10.45 -17.43
N ASP A 177 -10.53 -11.01 -17.32
CA ASP A 177 -11.26 -11.55 -18.48
C ASP A 177 -11.59 -10.47 -19.53
N GLU A 178 -11.64 -9.20 -19.14
CA GLU A 178 -11.81 -8.09 -20.08
C GLU A 178 -10.51 -7.69 -20.77
N ALA A 179 -9.35 -8.00 -20.18
CA ALA A 179 -8.05 -7.81 -20.82
C ALA A 179 -7.76 -8.90 -21.86
N LEU A 180 -8.30 -10.09 -21.66
CA LEU A 180 -8.12 -11.23 -22.57
C LEU A 180 -9.01 -11.13 -23.82
N ILE A 181 -8.54 -11.72 -24.92
CA ILE A 181 -9.40 -12.00 -26.08
C ILE A 181 -10.44 -13.03 -25.64
N PRO A 182 -11.75 -12.84 -25.95
CA PRO A 182 -12.79 -13.77 -25.56
C PRO A 182 -12.45 -15.22 -25.92
N GLY A 183 -12.59 -16.12 -24.94
CA GLY A 183 -12.27 -17.55 -25.09
C GLY A 183 -10.80 -17.94 -24.87
N ARG A 184 -9.89 -16.98 -24.60
CA ARG A 184 -8.44 -17.25 -24.42
C ARG A 184 -7.97 -17.49 -22.98
N ARG A 185 -8.91 -17.69 -22.03
CA ARG A 185 -8.55 -17.89 -20.62
C ARG A 185 -7.68 -19.13 -20.41
N ALA A 186 -7.94 -20.22 -21.13
CA ALA A 186 -7.16 -21.45 -21.01
C ALA A 186 -5.69 -21.23 -21.43
N GLU A 187 -5.46 -20.49 -22.52
CA GLU A 187 -4.13 -20.15 -23.00
C GLU A 187 -3.42 -19.18 -22.05
N TYR A 188 -4.13 -18.21 -21.46
CA TYR A 188 -3.58 -17.37 -20.39
C TYR A 188 -3.13 -18.21 -19.19
N VAL A 189 -3.97 -19.14 -18.72
CA VAL A 189 -3.64 -20.04 -17.60
C VAL A 189 -2.42 -20.91 -17.95
N ALA A 190 -2.31 -21.38 -19.21
CA ALA A 190 -1.13 -22.11 -19.66
C ALA A 190 0.14 -21.25 -19.62
N ALA A 191 0.06 -19.99 -20.05
CA ALA A 191 1.17 -19.03 -19.97
C ALA A 191 1.55 -18.73 -18.50
N LEU A 192 0.57 -18.58 -17.61
CA LEU A 192 0.80 -18.40 -16.17
C LEU A 192 1.46 -19.64 -15.54
N ARG A 193 1.07 -20.87 -15.94
CA ARG A 193 1.76 -22.10 -15.51
C ARG A 193 3.21 -22.14 -15.96
N GLN A 194 3.53 -21.64 -17.16
CA GLN A 194 4.91 -21.53 -17.63
C GLN A 194 5.69 -20.49 -16.81
N ALA A 195 5.10 -19.34 -16.50
CA ALA A 195 5.70 -18.35 -15.60
C ALA A 195 5.96 -18.94 -14.20
N HIS A 196 5.03 -19.74 -13.67
CA HIS A 196 5.22 -20.45 -12.40
C HIS A 196 6.36 -21.47 -12.46
N ALA A 197 6.47 -22.25 -13.53
CA ALA A 197 7.60 -23.18 -13.71
C ALA A 197 8.95 -22.44 -13.77
N LYS A 198 9.02 -21.28 -14.45
CA LYS A 198 10.20 -20.41 -14.47
C LYS A 198 10.53 -19.88 -13.07
N TRP A 199 9.51 -19.46 -12.30
CA TRP A 199 9.66 -19.00 -10.92
C TRP A 199 10.20 -20.12 -9.99
N LEU A 200 9.66 -21.33 -10.08
CA LEU A 200 10.15 -22.49 -9.32
C LEU A 200 11.60 -22.85 -9.65
N ALA A 201 12.03 -22.68 -10.90
CA ALA A 201 13.43 -22.91 -11.28
C ALA A 201 14.41 -21.90 -10.62
N GLY A 202 13.94 -20.72 -10.24
CA GLY A 202 14.69 -19.74 -9.45
C GLY A 202 14.59 -19.97 -7.93
N ASN A 203 13.61 -20.75 -7.46
CA ASN A 203 13.35 -20.97 -6.04
C ASN A 203 14.23 -22.09 -5.47
N ALA A 204 15.06 -21.78 -4.47
CA ALA A 204 15.97 -22.75 -3.86
C ALA A 204 15.28 -23.90 -3.13
N ASP A 205 14.16 -23.64 -2.45
CA ASP A 205 13.39 -24.67 -1.74
C ASP A 205 12.69 -25.60 -2.72
N ALA A 206 12.11 -25.04 -3.79
CA ALA A 206 11.49 -25.83 -4.85
C ALA A 206 12.50 -26.71 -5.59
N ARG A 207 13.72 -26.20 -5.84
CA ARG A 207 14.80 -27.00 -6.46
C ARG A 207 15.32 -28.12 -5.57
N ARG A 208 15.32 -27.93 -4.25
CA ARG A 208 15.84 -28.92 -3.28
C ARG A 208 14.98 -30.18 -3.26
N ASP A 209 13.66 -30.03 -3.27
CA ASP A 209 12.72 -31.15 -3.35
C ASP A 209 11.46 -30.74 -4.14
N PRO A 210 11.50 -30.84 -5.49
CA PRO A 210 10.40 -30.39 -6.33
C PRO A 210 9.09 -31.14 -6.08
N ALA A 211 9.17 -32.43 -5.74
CA ALA A 211 7.99 -33.26 -5.53
C ALA A 211 7.29 -32.87 -4.22
N ALA A 212 8.03 -32.71 -3.13
CA ALA A 212 7.46 -32.25 -1.87
C ALA A 212 6.95 -30.80 -1.96
N TYR A 213 7.70 -29.92 -2.63
CA TYR A 213 7.28 -28.53 -2.83
C TYR A 213 5.96 -28.46 -3.60
N ASN A 214 5.86 -29.11 -4.76
CA ASN A 214 4.64 -29.11 -5.57
C ASN A 214 3.45 -29.77 -4.88
N LYS A 215 3.69 -30.74 -3.98
CA LYS A 215 2.64 -31.35 -3.17
C LYS A 215 2.07 -30.37 -2.14
N MET A 216 2.92 -29.55 -1.51
CA MET A 216 2.49 -28.58 -0.49
C MET A 216 1.98 -27.28 -1.11
N TRP A 217 2.59 -26.86 -2.22
CA TRP A 217 2.37 -25.58 -2.87
C TRP A 217 2.11 -25.79 -4.37
N PRO A 218 0.98 -26.42 -4.73
CA PRO A 218 0.64 -26.61 -6.12
C PRO A 218 0.39 -25.28 -6.82
N PHE A 219 0.52 -25.26 -8.14
CA PHE A 219 0.11 -24.13 -8.95
C PHE A 219 -1.35 -23.74 -8.64
N GLN A 220 -1.59 -22.43 -8.50
CA GLN A 220 -2.93 -21.86 -8.40
C GLN A 220 -3.11 -20.77 -9.48
N GLU A 221 -4.32 -20.63 -10.00
CA GLU A 221 -4.68 -19.46 -10.79
C GLU A 221 -4.82 -18.25 -9.88
N SER A 222 -4.52 -17.06 -10.40
CA SER A 222 -4.77 -15.80 -9.71
C SER A 222 -5.23 -14.77 -10.75
N ASP A 223 -6.30 -14.06 -10.40
CA ASP A 223 -6.83 -12.94 -11.16
C ASP A 223 -6.27 -11.60 -10.64
N ASN A 224 -5.37 -11.63 -9.65
CA ASN A 224 -4.72 -10.44 -9.10
C ASN A 224 -3.53 -10.06 -10.00
N PHE A 225 -3.80 -9.24 -11.01
CA PHE A 225 -2.84 -8.94 -12.08
C PHE A 225 -2.63 -7.44 -12.26
N ALA A 226 -1.45 -7.06 -12.77
CA ALA A 226 -1.13 -5.71 -13.20
C ALA A 226 -0.57 -5.74 -14.63
N LEU A 227 -1.03 -4.84 -15.48
CA LEU A 227 -0.40 -4.57 -16.78
C LEU A 227 0.81 -3.67 -16.57
N THR A 228 1.96 -4.14 -17.03
CA THR A 228 3.25 -3.43 -16.90
C THR A 228 3.98 -3.46 -18.23
N ARG A 229 5.02 -2.65 -18.38
CA ARG A 229 5.84 -2.61 -19.61
C ARG A 229 6.50 -3.96 -19.94
N ASP A 230 6.72 -4.81 -18.94
CA ASP A 230 7.38 -6.09 -19.08
C ASP A 230 6.40 -7.23 -19.41
N GLY A 231 5.10 -7.02 -19.22
CA GLY A 231 4.04 -8.01 -19.41
C GLY A 231 2.95 -7.92 -18.35
N ILE A 232 2.19 -9.01 -18.21
CA ILE A 232 1.27 -9.16 -17.07
C ILE A 232 2.08 -9.64 -15.86
N VAL A 233 2.03 -8.89 -14.76
CA VAL A 233 2.51 -9.33 -13.45
C VAL A 233 1.34 -9.87 -12.65
N VAL A 234 1.44 -11.10 -12.16
CA VAL A 234 0.44 -11.77 -11.33
C VAL A 234 0.96 -11.88 -9.90
N LYS A 235 0.17 -11.40 -8.95
CA LYS A 235 0.45 -11.45 -7.51
C LYS A 235 -0.26 -12.61 -6.86
N TYR A 236 0.41 -13.18 -5.88
CA TYR A 236 -0.06 -14.29 -5.06
C TYR A 236 0.02 -13.91 -3.59
N ASP A 237 -1.03 -14.24 -2.84
CA ASP A 237 -1.04 -14.07 -1.38
C ASP A 237 0.05 -14.92 -0.73
N ALA A 238 0.53 -14.50 0.43
CA ALA A 238 1.39 -15.35 1.26
C ALA A 238 0.69 -16.68 1.56
N TYR A 239 1.45 -17.78 1.61
CA TYR A 239 0.92 -19.15 1.79
C TYR A 239 0.10 -19.73 0.62
N SER A 240 -0.02 -19.07 -0.54
CA SER A 240 -0.75 -19.65 -1.69
C SER A 240 0.09 -20.68 -2.45
N ILE A 241 1.21 -20.25 -3.03
CA ILE A 241 2.13 -21.07 -3.85
C ILE A 241 3.54 -21.19 -3.24
N ALA A 242 3.71 -20.72 -2.02
CA ALA A 242 4.97 -20.73 -1.29
C ALA A 242 4.74 -20.56 0.22
N PRO A 243 5.65 -21.02 1.10
CA PRO A 243 5.57 -20.69 2.51
C PRO A 243 5.83 -19.20 2.73
N TYR A 244 5.36 -18.65 3.85
CA TYR A 244 5.46 -17.22 4.21
C TYR A 244 6.86 -16.62 4.13
N SER A 245 7.92 -17.42 4.31
CA SER A 245 9.30 -16.96 4.14
C SER A 245 9.63 -16.44 2.73
N HIS A 246 8.80 -16.75 1.73
CA HIS A 246 8.90 -16.21 0.36
C HIS A 246 8.00 -14.98 0.14
N GLY A 247 7.35 -14.47 1.19
CA GLY A 247 6.45 -13.32 1.13
C GLY A 247 5.23 -13.60 0.25
N GLU A 248 4.89 -12.61 -0.58
CA GLU A 248 3.80 -12.65 -1.55
C GLU A 248 4.37 -12.75 -2.98
N PRO A 249 4.41 -13.96 -3.59
CA PRO A 249 5.09 -14.17 -4.86
C PRO A 249 4.54 -13.33 -6.02
N GLU A 250 5.43 -12.90 -6.92
CA GLU A 250 5.10 -12.22 -8.17
C GLU A 250 5.64 -13.01 -9.36
N LEU A 251 4.76 -13.28 -10.33
CA LEU A 251 5.08 -13.98 -11.56
C LEU A 251 4.82 -13.05 -12.75
N THR A 252 5.80 -12.94 -13.65
CA THR A 252 5.65 -12.15 -14.88
C THR A 252 5.41 -13.06 -16.07
N ILE A 253 4.32 -12.81 -16.81
CA ILE A 253 4.06 -13.38 -18.13
C ILE A 253 4.48 -12.33 -19.17
N PRO A 254 5.60 -12.54 -19.88
CA PRO A 254 6.07 -11.55 -20.85
C PRO A 254 5.12 -11.42 -22.02
N TYR A 255 5.06 -10.24 -22.65
CA TYR A 255 4.15 -10.00 -23.78
C TYR A 255 4.32 -10.96 -24.96
N ALA A 256 5.53 -11.51 -25.16
CA ALA A 256 5.78 -12.53 -26.18
C ALA A 256 4.90 -13.78 -25.97
N ASP A 257 4.66 -14.17 -24.72
CA ASP A 257 3.85 -15.32 -24.33
C ASP A 257 2.33 -14.96 -24.29
N LEU A 258 1.98 -13.69 -24.48
CA LEU A 258 0.60 -13.17 -24.46
C LEU A 258 0.05 -12.78 -25.84
N ARG A 259 0.85 -12.87 -26.91
CA ARG A 259 0.40 -12.55 -28.27
C ARG A 259 -0.71 -13.53 -28.72
N GLY A 260 -1.85 -12.99 -29.14
CA GLY A 260 -3.03 -13.78 -29.50
C GLY A 260 -3.85 -14.27 -28.29
N ILE A 261 -3.47 -13.89 -27.07
CA ILE A 261 -4.17 -14.16 -25.81
C ILE A 261 -4.71 -12.85 -25.22
N LEU A 262 -3.83 -11.85 -25.07
CA LEU A 262 -4.20 -10.51 -24.62
C LEU A 262 -4.80 -9.70 -25.78
N LYS A 263 -5.76 -8.83 -25.48
CA LYS A 263 -6.30 -7.89 -26.46
C LYS A 263 -5.19 -7.02 -27.07
N PRO A 264 -5.10 -6.90 -28.41
CA PRO A 264 -3.99 -6.22 -29.08
C PRO A 264 -3.76 -4.77 -28.62
N GLU A 265 -4.82 -4.05 -28.25
CA GLU A 265 -4.76 -2.67 -27.76
C GLU A 265 -4.05 -2.52 -26.40
N LEU A 266 -3.87 -3.61 -25.65
CA LEU A 266 -3.17 -3.66 -24.36
C LEU A 266 -1.71 -4.10 -24.49
N LEU A 267 -1.26 -4.43 -25.70
CA LEU A 267 0.14 -4.70 -25.97
C LEU A 267 0.90 -3.37 -26.12
N PRO A 268 2.17 -3.28 -25.65
CA PRO A 268 2.99 -2.10 -25.87
C PRO A 268 3.10 -1.82 -27.37
N LYS A 269 2.94 -0.55 -27.75
CA LYS A 269 3.19 -0.13 -29.12
C LYS A 269 4.69 -0.24 -29.39
N THR A 270 5.05 -1.09 -30.34
CA THR A 270 6.41 -1.18 -30.91
C THR A 270 6.80 0.08 -31.63
#